data_AF-A0A1V5XZ96-F1
#
_entry.id   AF-A0A1V5XZ96-F1
#
_cell.length_a   1.000
_cell.length_b   1.000
_cell.length_c   1.000
_cell.angle_alpha   90.00
_cell.angle_beta   90.00
_cell.angle_gamma   90.00
#
_symmetry.space_group_name_H-M   'P 1'
#
loop_
_entity.id
_entity.type
_entity.pdbx_description
1 polymer ?
#
loop_
_entity_poly.entity_id
_entity_poly.type
_entity_poly.pdbx_seq_one_letter_code
_entity_poly.pdbx_strand_id
1 'polypeptide(L)'
;MEKAKILKMAYKAGAVLRWHPDFYCLLKRGFDHIRGGSFTQWKKIIQSTSPELLREPSESESKGDILFISPRWWLIHQGWETIIAYILRWQGFRPHFLICNNAMDMCDSYDPKQKIGDICAQCRRDIHGFMTNSKIPFSKFSDWIDIESVKNEALKCSNLWDPNTEFNKFTYDNFPIGDLIWISLVRHFRKIRFSSDPHAIATSRKFLESGIIAYRAIQNIINSRNWKYVFGVNGSFFIEAIAGEFARQKGIEFFSYERGIKKDYVLLSKKSPISSWDILNIYKNREPLNAAEEKEIDDYCAVRKIGGQAVVNYWPQVEADKKKIIDELKLDPTKKIFTAFPNITWDSAVINREIFFKDLWDWINTTIAHISQRPDVQLIVRVHPAEIRLRQKTTERVADLIKEYYPQLPANIRVIDSESPISSYTLVEISDKILVYTTTVGLEAAMVGKEVIVSARTHYRGLGFTTDCANKEEYLKALDEQRAIDRPAIIEKARRYAYTLFFDTHIPFKSITEEEGDYHYNIKSLDDLKNGDFPEVGFFSKFPFNAPDGFISYRMTQLSK
;
A
#
# COMPACT_ATOMS: atom_id res chain seq x y z
N MET A 1 38.65 -25.84 -19.34
CA MET A 1 39.34 -25.30 -18.13
C MET A 1 38.84 -23.92 -17.69
N GLU A 2 38.46 -23.02 -18.61
CA GLU A 2 37.95 -21.67 -18.29
C GLU A 2 36.62 -21.64 -17.52
N LYS A 3 35.66 -22.48 -17.92
CA LYS A 3 34.33 -22.59 -17.27
C LYS A 3 34.41 -22.99 -15.79
N ALA A 4 35.35 -23.88 -15.45
CA ALA A 4 35.57 -24.33 -14.07
C ALA A 4 36.26 -23.24 -13.22
N LYS A 5 37.14 -22.41 -13.81
CA LYS A 5 37.74 -21.24 -13.15
C LYS A 5 36.70 -20.16 -12.85
N ILE A 6 35.78 -19.89 -13.77
CA ILE A 6 34.68 -18.94 -13.59
C ILE A 6 33.72 -19.41 -12.48
N LEU A 7 33.35 -20.70 -12.45
CA LEU A 7 32.53 -21.28 -11.39
C LEU A 7 33.23 -21.25 -10.01
N LYS A 8 34.55 -21.48 -9.95
CA LYS A 8 35.33 -21.38 -8.70
C LYS A 8 35.46 -19.94 -8.21
N MET A 9 35.56 -18.96 -9.12
CA MET A 9 35.56 -17.53 -8.77
C MET A 9 34.16 -17.07 -8.30
N ALA A 10 33.08 -17.53 -8.95
CA ALA A 10 31.71 -17.25 -8.54
C ALA A 10 31.37 -17.88 -7.17
N TYR A 11 31.90 -19.08 -6.89
CA TYR A 11 31.73 -19.74 -5.60
C TYR A 11 32.52 -19.06 -4.47
N LYS A 12 33.74 -18.56 -4.76
CA LYS A 12 34.52 -17.73 -3.82
C LYS A 12 33.90 -16.35 -3.59
N ALA A 13 33.31 -15.73 -4.61
CA ALA A 13 32.57 -14.48 -4.46
C ALA A 13 31.26 -14.68 -3.67
N GLY A 14 30.53 -15.78 -3.91
CA GLY A 14 29.31 -16.14 -3.19
C GLY A 14 29.50 -16.45 -1.70
N ALA A 15 30.72 -16.82 -1.26
CA ALA A 15 31.04 -17.01 0.15
C ALA A 15 31.31 -15.69 0.90
N VAL A 16 31.71 -14.63 0.18
CA VAL A 16 31.96 -13.28 0.73
C VAL A 16 30.73 -12.37 0.57
N LEU A 17 29.83 -12.67 -0.38
CA LEU A 17 28.66 -11.85 -0.74
C LEU A 17 27.34 -12.20 -0.02
N ARG A 18 27.35 -13.09 0.98
CA ARG A 18 26.15 -13.40 1.81
C ARG A 18 25.67 -12.23 2.69
N TRP A 19 26.33 -11.07 2.65
CA TRP A 19 26.09 -9.95 3.55
C TRP A 19 25.61 -8.65 2.86
N HIS A 20 25.24 -8.68 1.58
CA HIS A 20 24.59 -7.54 0.93
C HIS A 20 23.40 -7.96 0.04
N PRO A 21 22.14 -7.88 0.54
CA PRO A 21 20.94 -8.26 -0.21
C PRO A 21 20.75 -7.48 -1.53
N ASP A 22 21.26 -6.25 -1.59
CA ASP A 22 21.11 -5.37 -2.75
C ASP A 22 21.93 -5.82 -3.97
N PHE A 23 23.12 -6.40 -3.77
CA PHE A 23 24.01 -6.80 -4.87
C PHE A 23 23.62 -8.16 -5.47
N TYR A 24 23.10 -9.06 -4.64
CA TYR A 24 22.57 -10.35 -5.08
C TYR A 24 21.30 -10.19 -5.94
N CYS A 25 20.39 -9.27 -5.58
CA CYS A 25 19.21 -8.94 -6.39
C CYS A 25 19.55 -8.37 -7.77
N LEU A 26 20.57 -7.51 -7.87
CA LEU A 26 21.00 -6.90 -9.13
C LEU A 26 21.64 -7.93 -10.08
N LEU A 27 22.48 -8.81 -9.54
CA LEU A 27 23.06 -9.92 -10.30
C LEU A 27 22.00 -10.96 -10.69
N LYS A 28 21.07 -11.32 -9.80
CA LYS A 28 19.98 -12.28 -10.10
C LYS A 28 19.03 -11.73 -11.17
N ARG A 29 18.63 -10.45 -11.11
CA ARG A 29 17.84 -9.78 -12.17
C ARG A 29 18.56 -9.74 -13.52
N GLY A 30 19.87 -9.51 -13.53
CA GLY A 30 20.69 -9.60 -14.75
C GLY A 30 20.77 -11.02 -15.31
N PHE A 31 20.80 -12.03 -14.44
CA PHE A 31 20.83 -13.46 -14.82
C PHE A 31 19.45 -14.02 -15.24
N ASP A 32 18.35 -13.55 -14.65
CA ASP A 32 16.99 -13.97 -14.99
C ASP A 32 16.52 -13.35 -16.32
N HIS A 33 17.05 -12.17 -16.69
CA HIS A 33 16.92 -11.62 -18.04
C HIS A 33 17.55 -12.54 -19.11
N ILE A 34 18.56 -13.34 -18.73
CA ILE A 34 19.25 -14.30 -19.61
C ILE A 34 18.55 -15.68 -19.61
N ARG A 35 17.67 -15.97 -18.63
CA ARG A 35 16.92 -17.23 -18.52
C ARG A 35 15.40 -17.03 -18.66
N GLY A 36 14.95 -16.36 -19.72
CA GLY A 36 13.55 -16.43 -20.14
C GLY A 36 12.51 -16.06 -19.07
N GLY A 37 12.74 -14.96 -18.33
CA GLY A 37 11.88 -14.48 -17.24
C GLY A 37 10.43 -14.16 -17.65
N SER A 38 9.68 -13.57 -16.71
CA SER A 38 8.23 -13.32 -16.81
C SER A 38 7.75 -12.66 -18.12
N PHE A 39 8.51 -11.74 -18.72
CA PHE A 39 8.22 -11.20 -20.06
C PHE A 39 8.20 -12.26 -21.16
N THR A 40 9.17 -13.17 -21.13
CA THR A 40 9.28 -14.28 -22.09
C THR A 40 8.14 -15.26 -21.88
N GLN A 41 7.75 -15.50 -20.62
CA GLN A 41 6.60 -16.32 -20.31
C GLN A 41 5.31 -15.70 -20.86
N TRP A 42 5.07 -14.41 -20.62
CA TRP A 42 3.90 -13.70 -21.15
C TRP A 42 3.85 -13.72 -22.68
N LYS A 43 4.98 -13.46 -23.35
CA LYS A 43 5.06 -13.57 -24.81
C LYS A 43 4.66 -14.97 -25.30
N LYS A 44 5.15 -16.03 -24.65
CA LYS A 44 4.77 -17.42 -24.98
C LYS A 44 3.28 -17.68 -24.76
N ILE A 45 2.71 -17.17 -23.66
CA ILE A 45 1.27 -17.27 -23.38
C ILE A 45 0.46 -16.68 -24.53
N ILE A 46 0.79 -15.45 -24.96
CA ILE A 46 0.09 -14.80 -26.07
C ILE A 46 0.31 -15.50 -27.42
N GLN A 47 1.47 -16.11 -27.65
CA GLN A 47 1.75 -16.90 -28.85
C GLN A 47 0.98 -18.23 -28.89
N SER A 48 0.76 -18.85 -27.73
CA SER A 48 0.04 -20.11 -27.58
C SER A 48 -1.48 -19.93 -27.43
N THR A 49 -1.97 -18.70 -27.42
CA THR A 49 -3.41 -18.39 -27.25
C THR A 49 -4.13 -18.41 -28.59
N SER A 50 -5.34 -18.98 -28.60
CA SER A 50 -6.22 -18.99 -29.77
C SER A 50 -6.54 -17.56 -30.26
N PRO A 51 -6.45 -17.27 -31.58
CA PRO A 51 -6.68 -15.91 -32.12
C PRO A 51 -7.98 -15.24 -31.69
N GLU A 52 -9.03 -16.03 -31.45
CA GLU A 52 -10.37 -15.62 -31.07
C GLU A 52 -10.38 -14.98 -29.68
N LEU A 53 -9.52 -15.43 -28.76
CA LEU A 53 -9.40 -14.84 -27.41
C LEU A 53 -8.54 -13.58 -27.39
N LEU A 54 -7.77 -13.34 -28.45
CA LEU A 54 -6.96 -12.15 -28.63
C LEU A 54 -7.72 -11.02 -29.34
N ARG A 55 -8.79 -11.37 -30.06
CA ARG A 55 -9.62 -10.45 -30.83
C ARG A 55 -10.19 -9.33 -29.96
N GLU A 56 -10.04 -8.10 -30.42
CA GLU A 56 -10.72 -6.95 -29.82
C GLU A 56 -12.17 -6.87 -30.30
N PRO A 57 -13.14 -6.57 -29.42
CA PRO A 57 -14.51 -6.28 -29.81
C PRO A 57 -14.58 -5.13 -30.82
N SER A 58 -15.42 -5.27 -31.84
CA SER A 58 -15.70 -4.16 -32.76
C SER A 58 -16.46 -3.04 -32.06
N GLU A 59 -16.58 -1.87 -32.69
CA GLU A 59 -17.38 -0.76 -32.15
C GLU A 59 -18.83 -1.16 -31.90
N SER A 60 -19.44 -1.95 -32.79
CA SER A 60 -20.82 -2.42 -32.64
C SER A 60 -21.00 -3.49 -31.56
N GLU A 61 -19.94 -4.21 -31.20
CA GLU A 61 -19.94 -5.22 -30.12
C GLU A 61 -19.55 -4.62 -28.76
N SER A 62 -18.97 -3.42 -28.75
CA SER A 62 -18.35 -2.84 -27.57
C SER A 62 -19.37 -2.45 -26.51
N LYS A 63 -19.14 -2.90 -25.28
CA LYS A 63 -19.86 -2.43 -24.07
C LYS A 63 -19.25 -1.15 -23.49
N GLY A 64 -18.18 -0.63 -24.08
CA GLY A 64 -17.48 0.59 -23.69
C GLY A 64 -15.96 0.43 -23.59
N ASP A 65 -15.27 1.56 -23.55
CA ASP A 65 -13.81 1.62 -23.49
C ASP A 65 -13.33 1.71 -22.04
N ILE A 66 -12.21 1.03 -21.76
CA ILE A 66 -11.59 0.98 -20.44
C ILE A 66 -10.16 1.48 -20.54
N LEU A 67 -9.81 2.47 -19.73
CA LEU A 67 -8.46 3.00 -19.65
C LEU A 67 -7.73 2.41 -18.45
N PHE A 68 -6.59 1.77 -18.67
CA PHE A 68 -5.66 1.35 -17.61
C PHE A 68 -4.51 2.34 -17.51
N ILE A 69 -4.34 2.97 -16.35
CA ILE A 69 -3.22 3.86 -16.04
C ILE A 69 -2.08 3.01 -15.49
N SER A 70 -1.12 2.65 -16.35
CA SER A 70 0.01 1.76 -16.00
C SER A 70 1.38 2.38 -16.37
N PRO A 71 1.75 3.53 -15.77
CA PRO A 71 2.93 4.29 -16.16
C PRO A 71 4.25 3.77 -15.56
N ARG A 72 4.21 2.81 -14.63
CA ARG A 72 5.35 2.44 -13.75
C ARG A 72 5.92 1.05 -14.00
N TRP A 73 7.18 0.87 -13.62
CA TRP A 73 7.89 -0.41 -13.67
C TRP A 73 7.58 -1.32 -12.46
N TRP A 74 6.31 -1.66 -12.30
CA TRP A 74 5.84 -2.65 -11.34
C TRP A 74 5.21 -3.84 -12.08
N LEU A 75 6.03 -4.85 -12.33
CA LEU A 75 5.72 -5.87 -13.32
C LEU A 75 4.61 -6.83 -12.91
N ILE A 76 4.50 -7.15 -11.61
CA ILE A 76 3.36 -7.94 -11.10
C ILE A 76 2.03 -7.21 -11.33
N HIS A 77 2.00 -5.89 -11.15
CA HIS A 77 0.82 -5.06 -11.41
C HIS A 77 0.42 -5.08 -12.87
N GLN A 78 1.38 -5.00 -13.80
CA GLN A 78 1.10 -5.17 -15.23
C GLN A 78 0.51 -6.54 -15.56
N GLY A 79 1.03 -7.61 -14.93
CA GLY A 79 0.47 -8.95 -15.12
C GLY A 79 -0.98 -9.04 -14.65
N TRP A 80 -1.31 -8.44 -13.49
CA TRP A 80 -2.69 -8.35 -13.04
C TRP A 80 -3.56 -7.54 -14.00
N GLU A 81 -3.11 -6.35 -14.40
CA GLU A 81 -3.86 -5.47 -15.31
C GLU A 81 -4.14 -6.14 -16.66
N THR A 82 -3.16 -6.82 -17.26
CA THR A 82 -3.38 -7.49 -18.56
C THR A 82 -4.33 -8.66 -18.45
N ILE A 83 -4.26 -9.44 -17.37
CA ILE A 83 -5.20 -10.54 -17.10
C ILE A 83 -6.62 -9.98 -16.92
N ILE A 84 -6.78 -8.93 -16.10
CA ILE A 84 -8.06 -8.24 -15.90
C ILE A 84 -8.58 -7.68 -17.24
N ALA A 85 -7.73 -7.03 -18.01
CA ALA A 85 -8.07 -6.47 -19.32
C ALA A 85 -8.58 -7.54 -20.29
N TYR A 86 -7.95 -8.73 -20.33
CA TYR A 86 -8.44 -9.84 -21.15
C TYR A 86 -9.78 -10.39 -20.68
N ILE A 87 -9.98 -10.56 -19.37
CA ILE A 87 -11.27 -11.02 -18.83
C ILE A 87 -12.40 -10.03 -19.17
N LEU A 88 -12.14 -8.73 -19.07
CA LEU A 88 -13.10 -7.68 -19.46
C LEU A 88 -13.28 -7.62 -20.98
N ARG A 89 -12.23 -7.85 -21.76
CA ARG A 89 -12.30 -7.94 -23.23
C ARG A 89 -13.24 -9.04 -23.68
N TRP A 90 -13.18 -10.22 -23.06
CA TRP A 90 -14.10 -11.33 -23.37
C TRP A 90 -15.56 -11.04 -23.05
N GLN A 91 -15.81 -10.05 -22.20
CA GLN A 91 -17.16 -9.58 -21.91
C GLN A 91 -17.65 -8.49 -22.86
N GLY A 92 -16.83 -8.06 -23.83
CA GLY A 92 -17.16 -7.06 -24.83
C GLY A 92 -16.62 -5.66 -24.52
N PHE A 93 -15.77 -5.46 -23.51
CA PHE A 93 -15.11 -4.16 -23.31
C PHE A 93 -13.87 -4.01 -24.19
N ARG A 94 -13.43 -2.77 -24.42
CA ARG A 94 -12.20 -2.47 -25.16
C ARG A 94 -11.15 -1.84 -24.24
N PRO A 95 -10.22 -2.64 -23.68
CA PRO A 95 -9.13 -2.15 -22.86
C PRO A 95 -8.10 -1.37 -23.68
N HIS A 96 -7.62 -0.27 -23.11
CA HIS A 96 -6.51 0.52 -23.61
C HIS A 96 -5.60 0.91 -22.46
N PHE A 97 -4.28 0.81 -22.64
CA PHE A 97 -3.31 1.16 -21.61
C PHE A 97 -2.65 2.52 -21.89
N LEU A 98 -2.51 3.34 -20.86
CA LEU A 98 -1.63 4.51 -20.87
C LEU A 98 -0.35 4.18 -20.10
N ILE A 99 0.79 4.24 -20.78
CA ILE A 99 2.11 4.00 -20.21
C ILE A 99 2.99 5.26 -20.28
N CYS A 100 4.01 5.34 -19.42
CA CYS A 100 5.04 6.39 -19.52
C CYS A 100 6.16 5.94 -20.47
N ASN A 101 6.79 6.90 -21.14
CA ASN A 101 7.94 6.66 -22.02
C ASN A 101 9.11 7.61 -21.75
N ASN A 102 9.48 7.77 -20.47
CA ASN A 102 10.51 8.71 -20.00
C ASN A 102 10.10 10.19 -20.15
N ALA A 103 8.81 10.47 -19.95
CA ALA A 103 8.25 11.82 -20.06
C ALA A 103 8.49 12.68 -18.80
N MET A 104 8.66 12.05 -17.64
CA MET A 104 8.73 12.71 -16.33
C MET A 104 10.12 12.59 -15.70
N ASP A 105 10.46 13.55 -14.83
CA ASP A 105 11.76 13.57 -14.13
C ASP A 105 11.69 12.87 -12.76
N MET A 106 10.49 12.72 -12.18
CA MET A 106 10.24 12.00 -10.93
C MET A 106 9.01 11.08 -11.07
N CYS A 107 9.05 9.91 -10.43
CA CYS A 107 7.89 9.03 -10.29
C CYS A 107 7.99 8.16 -9.02
N ASP A 108 6.89 7.50 -8.61
CA ASP A 108 6.88 6.66 -7.40
C ASP A 108 7.74 5.39 -7.48
N SER A 109 8.23 5.03 -8.67
CA SER A 109 9.21 3.96 -8.86
C SER A 109 10.63 4.39 -8.50
N TYR A 110 10.88 5.69 -8.29
CA TYR A 110 12.21 6.21 -8.03
C TYR A 110 12.68 5.92 -6.59
N ASP A 111 13.84 5.26 -6.48
CA ASP A 111 14.59 5.16 -5.22
C ASP A 111 15.72 6.20 -5.23
N PRO A 112 15.80 7.11 -4.23
CA PRO A 112 16.90 8.09 -4.09
C PRO A 112 18.32 7.51 -4.25
N LYS A 113 18.50 6.21 -3.99
CA LYS A 113 19.81 5.52 -4.10
C LYS A 113 20.20 5.15 -5.54
N GLN A 114 19.32 5.34 -6.51
CA GLN A 114 19.52 4.92 -7.90
C GLN A 114 19.59 6.15 -8.83
N LYS A 115 20.29 6.03 -9.97
CA LYS A 115 20.31 7.09 -11.00
C LYS A 115 19.02 7.05 -11.80
N ILE A 116 18.32 8.19 -11.88
CA ILE A 116 17.00 8.34 -12.55
C ILE A 116 17.01 7.79 -13.99
N GLY A 117 18.07 8.11 -14.75
CA GLY A 117 18.19 7.73 -16.16
C GLY A 117 18.25 6.21 -16.40
N ASP A 118 18.87 5.46 -15.48
CA ASP A 118 19.04 4.01 -15.63
C ASP A 118 17.70 3.26 -15.40
N ILE A 119 16.92 3.71 -14.41
CA ILE A 119 15.60 3.13 -14.12
C ILE A 119 14.62 3.44 -15.24
N CYS A 120 14.54 4.68 -15.71
CA CYS A 120 13.58 5.05 -16.74
C CYS A 120 13.88 4.37 -18.07
N ALA A 121 15.17 4.17 -18.40
CA ALA A 121 15.57 3.39 -19.56
C ALA A 121 15.15 1.92 -19.45
N GLN A 122 15.34 1.29 -18.29
CA GLN A 122 14.90 -0.08 -18.02
C GLN A 122 13.38 -0.20 -18.08
N CYS A 123 12.67 0.67 -17.36
CA CYS A 123 11.21 0.79 -17.37
C CYS A 123 10.69 0.87 -18.81
N ARG A 124 11.18 1.85 -19.58
CA ARG A 124 10.74 2.03 -20.98
C ARG A 124 10.93 0.77 -21.82
N ARG A 125 12.09 0.10 -21.72
CA ARG A 125 12.33 -1.14 -22.47
C ARG A 125 11.34 -2.24 -22.08
N ASP A 126 11.19 -2.44 -20.78
CA ASP A 126 10.43 -3.56 -20.22
C ASP A 126 8.93 -3.38 -20.40
N ILE A 127 8.39 -2.21 -20.04
CA ILE A 127 6.96 -1.89 -20.20
C ILE A 127 6.57 -1.92 -21.66
N HIS A 128 7.35 -1.26 -22.51
CA HIS A 128 7.04 -1.20 -23.93
C HIS A 128 7.10 -2.59 -24.57
N GLY A 129 8.12 -3.38 -24.23
CA GLY A 129 8.22 -4.77 -24.69
C GLY A 129 7.05 -5.61 -24.20
N PHE A 130 6.70 -5.53 -22.93
CA PHE A 130 5.56 -6.25 -22.35
C PHE A 130 4.24 -5.90 -23.05
N MET A 131 3.94 -4.60 -23.17
CA MET A 131 2.69 -4.13 -23.80
C MET A 131 2.63 -4.46 -25.29
N THR A 132 3.75 -4.35 -26.01
CA THR A 132 3.82 -4.75 -27.43
C THR A 132 3.49 -6.23 -27.61
N ASN A 133 4.00 -7.10 -26.73
CA ASN A 133 3.69 -8.52 -26.79
C ASN A 133 2.29 -8.86 -26.27
N SER A 134 1.64 -7.95 -25.54
CA SER A 134 0.32 -8.17 -24.95
C SER A 134 -0.82 -8.10 -25.95
N LYS A 135 -0.64 -7.61 -27.19
CA LYS A 135 -1.73 -7.45 -28.18
C LYS A 135 -2.97 -6.72 -27.61
N ILE A 136 -2.75 -5.77 -26.70
CA ILE A 136 -3.75 -4.84 -26.18
C ILE A 136 -3.35 -3.44 -26.65
N PRO A 137 -4.29 -2.62 -27.18
CA PRO A 137 -4.00 -1.24 -27.51
C PRO A 137 -3.37 -0.48 -26.33
N PHE A 138 -2.33 0.29 -26.63
CA PHE A 138 -1.71 1.16 -25.65
C PHE A 138 -1.17 2.43 -26.32
N SER A 139 -1.01 3.47 -25.51
CA SER A 139 -0.40 4.73 -25.90
C SER A 139 0.55 5.19 -24.82
N LYS A 140 1.51 6.01 -25.22
CA LYS A 140 2.53 6.61 -24.36
C LYS A 140 2.14 8.04 -24.02
N PHE A 141 2.71 8.60 -22.95
CA PHE A 141 2.53 10.02 -22.63
C PHE A 141 2.89 10.93 -23.82
N SER A 142 3.98 10.63 -24.55
CA SER A 142 4.38 11.39 -25.76
C SER A 142 3.36 11.38 -26.89
N ASP A 143 2.43 10.42 -26.91
CA ASP A 143 1.41 10.34 -27.97
C ASP A 143 0.29 11.37 -27.72
N TRP A 144 0.24 11.95 -26.51
CA TRP A 144 -0.81 12.86 -26.07
C TRP A 144 -0.31 14.27 -25.79
N ILE A 145 1.01 14.48 -25.65
CA ILE A 145 1.60 15.78 -25.35
C ILE A 145 2.91 15.97 -26.09
N ASP A 146 3.24 17.23 -26.41
CA ASP A 146 4.61 17.61 -26.69
C ASP A 146 5.39 17.73 -25.37
N ILE A 147 6.24 16.74 -25.09
CA ILE A 147 6.93 16.61 -23.81
C ILE A 147 7.82 17.83 -23.53
N GLU A 148 8.50 18.37 -24.55
CA GLU A 148 9.44 19.48 -24.35
C GLU A 148 8.70 20.78 -24.01
N SER A 149 7.64 21.11 -24.75
CA SER A 149 6.79 22.25 -24.44
C SER A 149 6.17 22.15 -23.05
N VAL A 150 5.58 21.01 -22.68
CA VAL A 150 4.95 20.83 -21.35
C VAL A 150 6.00 20.85 -20.23
N LYS A 151 7.21 20.32 -20.45
CA LYS A 151 8.32 20.45 -19.48
C LYS A 151 8.70 21.92 -19.25
N ASN A 152 8.79 22.71 -20.31
CA ASN A 152 9.10 24.14 -20.20
C ASN A 152 7.99 24.91 -19.46
N GLU A 153 6.73 24.56 -19.69
CA GLU A 153 5.59 25.11 -18.94
C GLU A 153 5.65 24.73 -17.45
N ALA A 154 5.86 23.44 -17.17
CA ALA A 154 5.95 22.90 -15.83
C ALA A 154 7.09 23.54 -15.01
N LEU A 155 8.25 23.76 -15.65
CA LEU A 155 9.41 24.43 -15.05
C LEU A 155 9.10 25.90 -14.70
N LYS A 156 8.35 26.62 -15.54
CA LYS A 156 7.91 27.99 -15.22
C LYS A 156 7.01 27.98 -13.98
N CYS A 157 6.08 27.04 -13.90
CA CYS A 157 5.17 26.92 -12.76
C CYS A 157 5.93 26.58 -11.46
N SER A 158 6.83 25.60 -11.51
CA SER A 158 7.58 25.14 -10.33
C SER A 158 8.54 26.19 -9.77
N ASN A 159 9.13 27.02 -10.64
CA ASN A 159 10.02 28.10 -10.24
C ASN A 159 9.30 29.25 -9.50
N LEU A 160 8.02 29.47 -9.79
CA LEU A 160 7.20 30.49 -9.12
C LEU A 160 6.60 29.99 -7.81
N TRP A 161 6.66 28.68 -7.56
CA TRP A 161 6.08 28.06 -6.38
C TRP A 161 7.10 27.87 -5.26
N ASP A 162 6.66 28.15 -4.04
CA ASP A 162 7.39 27.88 -2.80
C ASP A 162 6.79 26.65 -2.09
N PRO A 163 7.49 25.51 -2.07
CA PRO A 163 7.06 24.29 -1.37
C PRO A 163 6.86 24.47 0.15
N ASN A 164 7.40 25.52 0.77
CA ASN A 164 7.35 25.65 2.23
C ASN A 164 6.06 26.28 2.76
N THR A 165 5.33 26.99 1.90
CA THR A 165 4.18 27.81 2.33
C THR A 165 2.86 27.33 1.75
N GLU A 166 2.85 26.76 0.53
CA GLU A 166 1.63 26.47 -0.22
C GLU A 166 1.62 25.10 -0.92
N PHE A 167 2.38 24.12 -0.41
CA PHE A 167 2.59 22.87 -1.13
C PHE A 167 1.28 22.19 -1.59
N ASN A 168 0.41 21.87 -0.63
CA ASN A 168 -0.85 21.17 -0.87
C ASN A 168 -1.95 22.08 -1.45
N LYS A 169 -1.71 23.39 -1.52
CA LYS A 169 -2.66 24.37 -2.05
C LYS A 169 -2.40 24.71 -3.52
N PHE A 170 -1.26 24.30 -4.08
CA PHE A 170 -0.94 24.59 -5.47
C PHE A 170 -1.97 23.98 -6.42
N THR A 171 -2.50 24.83 -7.31
CA THR A 171 -3.40 24.41 -8.38
C THR A 171 -2.82 24.74 -9.74
N TYR A 172 -3.16 23.94 -10.74
CA TYR A 172 -2.80 24.16 -12.14
C TYR A 172 -4.06 23.97 -12.98
N ASP A 173 -4.46 24.99 -13.74
CA ASP A 173 -5.75 25.03 -14.44
C ASP A 173 -6.95 24.70 -13.51
N ASN A 174 -6.95 25.23 -12.27
CA ASN A 174 -7.91 24.92 -11.20
C ASN A 174 -7.93 23.44 -10.76
N PHE A 175 -6.93 22.65 -11.15
CA PHE A 175 -6.76 21.26 -10.73
C PHE A 175 -5.83 21.17 -9.52
N PRO A 176 -6.16 20.39 -8.47
CA PRO A 176 -5.44 20.41 -7.19
C PRO A 176 -4.14 19.57 -7.22
N ILE A 177 -3.22 19.87 -8.15
CA ILE A 177 -2.00 19.09 -8.34
C ILE A 177 -1.16 19.00 -7.04
N GLY A 178 -1.05 20.09 -6.28
CA GLY A 178 -0.27 20.12 -5.05
C GLY A 178 -0.71 19.08 -4.02
N ASP A 179 -2.03 18.91 -3.83
CA ASP A 179 -2.59 17.89 -2.94
C ASP A 179 -2.34 16.47 -3.47
N LEU A 180 -2.56 16.26 -4.78
CA LEU A 180 -2.45 14.94 -5.42
C LEU A 180 -1.02 14.40 -5.47
N ILE A 181 0.01 15.25 -5.43
CA ILE A 181 1.42 14.82 -5.41
C ILE A 181 1.96 14.57 -3.99
N TRP A 182 1.24 14.99 -2.94
CA TRP A 182 1.74 14.99 -1.56
C TRP A 182 2.16 13.60 -1.08
N ILE A 183 1.31 12.59 -1.29
CA ILE A 183 1.56 11.22 -0.86
C ILE A 183 2.84 10.67 -1.51
N SER A 184 3.00 10.90 -2.81
CA SER A 184 4.18 10.49 -3.58
C SER A 184 5.46 11.15 -3.06
N LEU A 185 5.38 12.43 -2.68
CA LEU A 185 6.52 13.18 -2.14
C LEU A 185 6.94 12.70 -0.74
N VAL A 186 5.98 12.56 0.18
CA VAL A 186 6.24 12.07 1.54
C VAL A 186 6.85 10.66 1.48
N ARG A 187 6.33 9.81 0.59
CA ARG A 187 6.88 8.46 0.35
C ARG A 187 8.29 8.51 -0.22
N HIS A 188 8.59 9.46 -1.11
CA HIS A 188 9.92 9.64 -1.67
C HIS A 188 10.96 9.99 -0.59
N PHE A 189 10.65 10.99 0.25
CA PHE A 189 11.56 11.42 1.30
C PHE A 189 11.59 10.50 2.52
N ARG A 190 10.52 9.71 2.74
CA ARG A 190 10.36 8.84 3.91
C ARG A 190 10.39 9.61 5.24
N LYS A 191 9.83 10.82 5.20
CA LYS A 191 9.63 11.75 6.33
C LYS A 191 8.56 12.77 5.96
N ILE A 192 7.88 13.32 6.96
CA ILE A 192 6.88 14.38 6.78
C ILE A 192 7.43 15.78 7.03
N ARG A 193 8.58 15.89 7.72
CA ARG A 193 9.25 17.16 8.02
C ARG A 193 10.46 17.37 7.10
N PHE A 194 10.31 18.18 6.06
CA PHE A 194 11.41 18.47 5.11
C PHE A 194 11.44 19.92 4.59
N SER A 195 10.63 20.81 5.16
CA SER A 195 10.34 22.18 4.69
C SER A 195 11.46 23.22 4.89
N SER A 196 12.72 22.81 4.96
CA SER A 196 13.87 23.74 5.06
C SER A 196 15.13 23.22 4.36
N ASP A 197 15.08 22.02 3.78
CA ASP A 197 16.20 21.41 3.08
C ASP A 197 16.18 21.85 1.59
N PRO A 198 17.22 22.55 1.08
CA PRO A 198 17.28 22.96 -0.32
C PRO A 198 17.13 21.79 -1.30
N HIS A 199 17.61 20.60 -0.94
CA HIS A 199 17.44 19.39 -1.75
C HIS A 199 15.97 18.96 -1.78
N ALA A 200 15.28 19.03 -0.63
CA ALA A 200 13.86 18.69 -0.55
C ALA A 200 12.99 19.67 -1.35
N ILE A 201 13.31 20.96 -1.35
CA ILE A 201 12.64 21.98 -2.16
C ILE A 201 12.81 21.67 -3.65
N ALA A 202 14.05 21.42 -4.10
CA ALA A 202 14.33 21.11 -5.50
C ALA A 202 13.63 19.83 -5.97
N THR A 203 13.62 18.79 -5.14
CA THR A 203 12.94 17.53 -5.44
C THR A 203 11.41 17.70 -5.44
N SER A 204 10.85 18.51 -4.55
CA SER A 204 9.43 18.87 -4.53
C SER A 204 8.99 19.55 -5.84
N ARG A 205 9.80 20.47 -6.36
CA ARG A 205 9.57 21.11 -7.66
C ARG A 205 9.55 20.12 -8.82
N LYS A 206 10.45 19.14 -8.83
CA LYS A 206 10.44 18.07 -9.85
C LYS A 206 9.23 17.15 -9.77
N PHE A 207 8.72 16.89 -8.57
CA PHE A 207 7.44 16.18 -8.40
C PHE A 207 6.28 16.99 -8.94
N LEU A 208 6.25 18.31 -8.68
CA LEU A 208 5.25 19.20 -9.25
C LEU A 208 5.32 19.20 -10.79
N GLU A 209 6.53 19.31 -11.35
CA GLU A 209 6.74 19.27 -12.80
C GLU A 209 6.22 17.97 -13.41
N SER A 210 6.54 16.84 -12.77
CA SER A 210 6.07 15.52 -13.19
C SER A 210 4.55 15.38 -13.06
N GLY A 211 3.96 16.00 -12.04
CA GLY A 211 2.51 16.10 -11.86
C GLY A 211 1.82 16.86 -13.00
N ILE A 212 2.39 18.00 -13.44
CA ILE A 212 1.87 18.79 -14.57
C ILE A 212 1.96 17.99 -15.88
N ILE A 213 3.07 17.28 -16.11
CA ILE A 213 3.25 16.41 -17.29
C ILE A 213 2.20 15.29 -17.31
N ALA A 214 2.01 14.61 -16.17
CA ALA A 214 0.99 13.58 -16.03
C ALA A 214 -0.43 14.15 -16.23
N TYR A 215 -0.71 15.32 -15.65
CA TYR A 215 -1.97 16.04 -15.82
C TYR A 215 -2.28 16.30 -17.30
N ARG A 216 -1.36 16.89 -18.07
CA ARG A 216 -1.59 17.21 -19.49
C ARG A 216 -1.83 15.94 -20.32
N ALA A 217 -1.02 14.90 -20.12
CA ALA A 217 -1.17 13.64 -20.84
C ALA A 217 -2.51 12.95 -20.51
N ILE A 218 -2.85 12.86 -19.23
CA ILE A 218 -4.09 12.23 -18.76
C ILE A 218 -5.32 13.05 -19.21
N GLN A 219 -5.26 14.38 -19.15
CA GLN A 219 -6.31 15.28 -19.64
C GLN A 219 -6.64 14.97 -21.10
N ASN A 220 -5.61 14.89 -21.95
CA ASN A 220 -5.79 14.71 -23.38
C ASN A 220 -6.35 13.33 -23.73
N ILE A 221 -5.84 12.25 -23.12
CA ILE A 221 -6.40 10.91 -23.36
C ILE A 221 -7.81 10.76 -22.80
N ILE A 222 -8.10 11.28 -21.60
CA ILE A 222 -9.45 11.20 -21.01
C ILE A 222 -10.46 11.96 -21.87
N ASN A 223 -10.07 13.09 -22.46
CA ASN A 223 -10.95 13.86 -23.34
C ASN A 223 -11.05 13.31 -24.77
N SER A 224 -10.18 12.37 -25.17
CA SER A 224 -10.13 11.87 -26.55
C SER A 224 -11.29 10.96 -26.95
N ARG A 225 -11.97 10.34 -25.98
CA ARG A 225 -13.09 9.43 -26.20
C ARG A 225 -13.93 9.26 -24.93
N ASN A 226 -15.10 8.64 -25.09
CA ASN A 226 -15.98 8.31 -23.97
C ASN A 226 -15.50 7.05 -23.24
N TRP A 227 -14.64 7.24 -22.24
CA TRP A 227 -14.22 6.17 -21.34
C TRP A 227 -15.34 5.78 -20.40
N LYS A 228 -15.60 4.48 -20.32
CA LYS A 228 -16.58 3.93 -19.38
C LYS A 228 -15.97 3.72 -18.01
N TYR A 229 -14.76 3.18 -17.98
CA TYR A 229 -14.01 2.88 -16.75
C TYR A 229 -12.56 3.35 -16.85
N VAL A 230 -12.00 3.77 -15.72
CA VAL A 230 -10.56 4.03 -15.57
C VAL A 230 -10.03 3.15 -14.43
N PHE A 231 -8.95 2.42 -14.66
CA PHE A 231 -8.25 1.62 -13.65
C PHE A 231 -6.90 2.24 -13.31
N GLY A 232 -6.54 2.21 -12.03
CA GLY A 232 -5.22 2.64 -11.55
C GLY A 232 -4.74 1.88 -10.32
N VAL A 233 -3.44 1.63 -10.22
CA VAL A 233 -2.85 1.04 -9.02
C VAL A 233 -2.98 1.98 -7.82
N ASN A 234 -3.48 1.45 -6.70
CA ASN A 234 -3.67 2.09 -5.39
C ASN A 234 -4.64 3.27 -5.35
N GLY A 235 -4.63 4.14 -6.36
CA GLY A 235 -5.41 5.38 -6.45
C GLY A 235 -4.81 6.58 -5.69
N SER A 236 -3.76 6.37 -4.88
CA SER A 236 -3.14 7.45 -4.08
C SER A 236 -1.83 7.98 -4.65
N PHE A 237 -1.19 7.25 -5.56
CA PHE A 237 0.03 7.73 -6.20
C PHE A 237 -0.32 8.79 -7.24
N PHE A 238 0.52 9.81 -7.38
CA PHE A 238 0.11 11.05 -8.06
C PHE A 238 -0.46 10.86 -9.46
N ILE A 239 0.06 9.92 -10.26
CA ILE A 239 -0.42 9.69 -11.63
C ILE A 239 -1.86 9.13 -11.62
N GLU A 240 -2.14 8.14 -10.79
CA GLU A 240 -3.46 7.53 -10.64
C GLU A 240 -4.41 8.44 -9.86
N ALA A 241 -3.90 9.24 -8.91
CA ALA A 241 -4.69 10.23 -8.19
C ALA A 241 -5.18 11.34 -9.15
N ILE A 242 -4.32 11.81 -10.06
CA ILE A 242 -4.69 12.73 -11.15
C ILE A 242 -5.75 12.08 -12.06
N ALA A 243 -5.56 10.82 -12.46
CA ALA A 243 -6.55 10.12 -13.29
C ALA A 243 -7.89 9.93 -12.58
N GLY A 244 -7.88 9.61 -11.28
CA GLY A 244 -9.06 9.48 -10.44
C GLY A 244 -9.82 10.79 -10.29
N GLU A 245 -9.11 11.91 -10.12
CA GLU A 245 -9.72 13.24 -10.03
C GLU A 245 -10.35 13.68 -11.38
N PHE A 246 -9.69 13.42 -12.51
CA PHE A 246 -10.30 13.63 -13.82
C PHE A 246 -11.53 12.76 -14.04
N ALA A 247 -11.46 11.47 -13.67
CA ALA A 247 -12.58 10.56 -13.76
C ALA A 247 -13.77 11.09 -12.94
N ARG A 248 -13.52 11.54 -11.70
CA ARG A 248 -14.52 12.17 -10.83
C ARG A 248 -15.17 13.39 -11.48
N GLN A 249 -14.38 14.32 -12.02
CA GLN A 249 -14.89 15.53 -12.68
C GLN A 249 -15.73 15.24 -13.94
N LYS A 250 -15.44 14.13 -14.63
CA LYS A 250 -16.14 13.71 -15.85
C LYS A 250 -17.29 12.72 -15.61
N GLY A 251 -17.51 12.30 -14.35
CA GLY A 251 -18.49 11.26 -14.03
C GLY A 251 -18.10 9.87 -14.55
N ILE A 252 -16.81 9.63 -14.80
CA ILE A 252 -16.28 8.33 -15.20
C ILE A 252 -16.03 7.49 -13.94
N GLU A 253 -16.37 6.22 -14.01
CA GLU A 253 -16.20 5.28 -12.92
C GLU A 253 -14.72 4.85 -12.79
N PHE A 254 -14.07 5.27 -11.70
CA PHE A 254 -12.67 4.97 -11.40
C PHE A 254 -12.56 3.75 -10.47
N PHE A 255 -11.69 2.81 -10.82
CA PHE A 255 -11.36 1.64 -10.01
C PHE A 255 -9.89 1.68 -9.61
N SER A 256 -9.64 1.63 -8.31
CA SER A 256 -8.29 1.40 -7.79
C SER A 256 -8.10 -0.06 -7.41
N TYR A 257 -6.90 -0.58 -7.64
CA TYR A 257 -6.56 -1.95 -7.25
C TYR A 257 -5.15 -2.00 -6.64
N GLU A 258 -4.89 -2.98 -5.78
CA GLU A 258 -3.57 -3.15 -5.15
C GLU A 258 -3.37 -4.60 -4.74
N ARG A 259 -2.12 -4.95 -4.47
CA ARG A 259 -1.79 -6.17 -3.76
C ARG A 259 -2.57 -6.30 -2.44
N GLY A 260 -3.10 -7.49 -2.19
CA GLY A 260 -3.70 -7.85 -0.92
C GLY A 260 -2.70 -7.99 0.22
N ILE A 261 -3.21 -7.90 1.45
CA ILE A 261 -2.44 -8.18 2.68
C ILE A 261 -1.90 -9.63 2.68
N LYS A 262 -2.69 -10.55 2.10
CA LYS A 262 -2.32 -11.96 1.88
C LYS A 262 -1.61 -12.10 0.53
N LYS A 263 -0.55 -12.92 0.48
CA LYS A 263 0.16 -13.24 -0.76
C LYS A 263 -0.80 -13.85 -1.81
N ASP A 264 -0.65 -13.44 -3.08
CA ASP A 264 -1.47 -13.88 -4.23
C ASP A 264 -2.96 -13.50 -4.13
N TYR A 265 -3.24 -12.35 -3.53
CA TYR A 265 -4.56 -11.70 -3.54
C TYR A 265 -4.45 -10.29 -4.09
N VAL A 266 -5.56 -9.80 -4.67
CA VAL A 266 -5.73 -8.43 -5.15
C VAL A 266 -6.92 -7.80 -4.43
N LEU A 267 -6.82 -6.52 -4.13
CA LEU A 267 -7.88 -5.66 -3.61
C LEU A 267 -8.42 -4.80 -4.74
N LEU A 268 -9.70 -4.46 -4.66
CA LEU A 268 -10.36 -3.60 -5.64
C LEU A 268 -11.31 -2.63 -4.94
N SER A 269 -11.29 -1.37 -5.34
CA SER A 269 -12.15 -0.31 -4.80
C SER A 269 -12.66 0.60 -5.90
N LYS A 270 -13.89 1.09 -5.76
CA LYS A 270 -14.58 1.99 -6.68
C LYS A 270 -14.61 3.41 -6.12
N LYS A 271 -14.22 4.40 -6.94
CA LYS A 271 -14.14 5.84 -6.62
C LYS A 271 -13.35 6.21 -5.37
N SER A 272 -12.55 5.28 -4.84
CA SER A 272 -11.79 5.48 -3.63
C SER A 272 -10.44 4.81 -3.76
N PRO A 273 -9.35 5.42 -3.25
CA PRO A 273 -8.06 4.75 -3.20
C PRO A 273 -8.09 3.57 -2.23
N ILE A 274 -7.26 2.55 -2.47
CA ILE A 274 -7.10 1.39 -1.57
C ILE A 274 -6.65 1.83 -0.17
N SER A 275 -5.82 2.87 -0.08
CA SER A 275 -5.33 3.43 1.19
C SER A 275 -6.46 3.96 2.10
N SER A 276 -7.64 4.24 1.55
CA SER A 276 -8.81 4.65 2.34
C SER A 276 -9.31 3.55 3.28
N TRP A 277 -9.14 2.28 2.88
CA TRP A 277 -9.77 1.11 3.52
C TRP A 277 -11.28 1.26 3.72
N ASP A 278 -11.96 1.92 2.77
CA ASP A 278 -13.41 2.14 2.82
C ASP A 278 -14.20 0.84 2.58
N ILE A 279 -14.33 0.04 3.62
CA ILE A 279 -15.04 -1.25 3.64
C ILE A 279 -16.37 -1.16 4.39
N LEU A 280 -16.79 0.05 4.81
CA LEU A 280 -17.93 0.24 5.71
C LEU A 280 -19.23 -0.30 5.12
N ASN A 281 -19.42 -0.15 3.82
CA ASN A 281 -20.59 -0.66 3.11
C ASN A 281 -20.65 -2.19 3.14
N ILE A 282 -19.50 -2.87 3.12
CA ILE A 282 -19.44 -4.34 3.24
C ILE A 282 -19.71 -4.74 4.69
N TYR A 283 -19.00 -4.11 5.64
CA TYR A 283 -19.10 -4.42 7.06
C TYR A 283 -20.51 -4.25 7.63
N LYS A 284 -21.20 -3.14 7.29
CA LYS A 284 -22.54 -2.84 7.82
C LYS A 284 -23.60 -3.87 7.40
N ASN A 285 -23.41 -4.49 6.23
CA ASN A 285 -24.31 -5.51 5.70
C ASN A 285 -23.86 -6.93 6.03
N ARG A 286 -22.85 -7.08 6.89
CA ARG A 286 -22.29 -8.36 7.26
C ARG A 286 -22.94 -8.89 8.53
N GLU A 287 -23.43 -10.12 8.45
CA GLU A 287 -23.88 -10.88 9.61
C GLU A 287 -22.72 -11.20 10.57
N PRO A 288 -22.99 -11.47 11.86
CA PRO A 288 -22.01 -12.03 12.77
C PRO A 288 -21.31 -13.26 12.19
N LEU A 289 -20.07 -13.50 12.62
CA LEU A 289 -19.30 -14.64 12.12
C LEU A 289 -19.96 -15.95 12.54
N ASN A 290 -20.04 -16.91 11.60
CA ASN A 290 -20.41 -18.28 11.95
C ASN A 290 -19.20 -19.07 12.49
N ALA A 291 -19.42 -20.27 13.03
CA ALA A 291 -18.36 -21.06 13.64
C ALA A 291 -17.17 -21.39 12.69
N ALA A 292 -17.43 -21.55 11.39
CA ALA A 292 -16.37 -21.80 10.41
C ALA A 292 -15.53 -20.54 10.15
N GLU A 293 -16.17 -19.39 10.06
CA GLU A 293 -15.51 -18.08 9.89
C GLU A 293 -14.73 -17.69 11.14
N GLU A 294 -15.27 -17.98 12.33
CA GLU A 294 -14.59 -17.80 13.61
C GLU A 294 -13.31 -18.64 13.68
N LYS A 295 -13.38 -19.89 13.24
CA LYS A 295 -12.20 -20.75 13.15
C LYS A 295 -11.19 -20.22 12.13
N GLU A 296 -11.64 -19.76 10.97
CA GLU A 296 -10.75 -19.26 9.91
C GLU A 296 -9.98 -18.01 10.34
N ILE A 297 -10.63 -17.06 11.03
CA ILE A 297 -9.94 -15.89 11.54
C ILE A 297 -9.00 -16.23 12.70
N ASP A 298 -9.32 -17.22 13.53
CA ASP A 298 -8.40 -17.72 14.58
C ASP A 298 -7.15 -18.34 13.97
N ASP A 299 -7.31 -19.20 12.96
CA ASP A 299 -6.20 -19.81 12.22
C ASP A 299 -5.32 -18.73 11.57
N TYR A 300 -5.93 -17.71 10.96
CA TYR A 300 -5.22 -16.57 10.37
C TYR A 300 -4.44 -15.75 11.40
N CYS A 301 -5.07 -15.43 12.54
CA CYS A 301 -4.42 -14.70 13.63
C CYS A 301 -3.25 -15.50 14.24
N ALA A 302 -3.40 -16.82 14.40
CA ALA A 302 -2.33 -17.68 14.91
C ALA A 302 -1.08 -17.64 14.01
N VAL A 303 -1.28 -17.67 12.68
CA VAL A 303 -0.18 -17.55 11.71
C VAL A 303 0.45 -16.16 11.72
N ARG A 304 -0.35 -15.10 11.82
CA ARG A 304 0.16 -13.71 11.93
C ARG A 304 0.97 -13.46 13.19
N LYS A 305 0.61 -14.09 14.32
CA LYS A 305 1.35 -13.98 15.59
C LYS A 305 2.83 -14.35 15.47
N ILE A 306 3.16 -15.26 14.56
CA ILE A 306 4.52 -15.74 14.29
C ILE A 306 5.13 -15.16 12.99
N GLY A 307 4.50 -14.14 12.39
CA GLY A 307 4.99 -13.49 11.18
C GLY A 307 4.66 -14.19 9.85
N GLY A 308 3.79 -15.21 9.85
CA GLY A 308 3.38 -15.92 8.64
C GLY A 308 2.33 -15.16 7.80
N GLN A 309 2.22 -15.51 6.51
CA GLN A 309 1.24 -15.02 5.51
C GLN A 309 1.26 -13.52 5.15
N ALA A 310 2.01 -12.67 5.85
CA ALA A 310 2.28 -11.30 5.42
C ALA A 310 3.25 -11.29 4.22
N VAL A 311 3.05 -10.37 3.26
CA VAL A 311 3.95 -10.15 2.12
C VAL A 311 5.38 -9.82 2.59
N VAL A 312 5.51 -9.21 3.76
CA VAL A 312 6.79 -8.98 4.44
C VAL A 312 6.75 -9.68 5.80
N ASN A 313 7.59 -10.69 5.99
CA ASN A 313 7.80 -11.27 7.31
C ASN A 313 8.77 -10.37 8.09
N TYR A 314 8.24 -9.61 9.05
CA TYR A 314 9.06 -8.76 9.91
C TYR A 314 9.80 -9.54 11.01
N TRP A 315 9.54 -10.84 11.23
CA TRP A 315 9.95 -11.53 12.46
C TRP A 315 10.52 -12.95 12.24
N PRO A 316 11.83 -13.09 11.97
CA PRO A 316 12.48 -14.40 11.91
C PRO A 316 12.68 -15.06 13.29
N GLN A 317 12.72 -14.25 14.36
CA GLN A 317 12.69 -14.68 15.76
C GLN A 317 11.81 -13.71 16.56
N VAL A 318 10.96 -14.26 17.42
CA VAL A 318 10.01 -13.52 18.26
C VAL A 318 10.20 -13.97 19.70
N GLU A 319 10.45 -13.02 20.62
CA GLU A 319 10.33 -13.29 22.05
C GLU A 319 8.87 -13.04 22.46
N ALA A 320 8.23 -14.08 22.97
CA ALA A 320 6.82 -14.10 23.32
C ALA A 320 6.56 -14.49 24.79
N ASP A 321 7.60 -14.83 25.56
CA ASP A 321 7.51 -15.14 26.98
C ASP A 321 7.18 -13.87 27.77
N LYS A 322 5.99 -13.85 28.40
CA LYS A 322 5.50 -12.72 29.19
C LYS A 322 6.43 -12.35 30.34
N LYS A 323 6.95 -13.35 31.05
CA LYS A 323 7.79 -13.12 32.23
C LYS A 323 9.10 -12.49 31.79
N LYS A 324 9.73 -13.02 30.75
CA LYS A 324 10.97 -12.43 30.21
C LYS A 324 10.77 -11.00 29.73
N ILE A 325 9.66 -10.71 29.04
CA ILE A 325 9.35 -9.35 28.58
C ILE A 325 9.15 -8.40 29.76
N ILE A 326 8.41 -8.81 30.79
CA ILE A 326 8.21 -8.04 32.02
C ILE A 326 9.55 -7.75 32.71
N ASP A 327 10.39 -8.77 32.84
CA ASP A 327 11.70 -8.66 33.49
C ASP A 327 12.67 -7.77 32.67
N GLU A 328 12.75 -7.97 31.35
CA GLU A 328 13.60 -7.20 30.43
C GLU A 328 13.23 -5.70 30.43
N LEU A 329 11.93 -5.41 30.40
CA LEU A 329 11.40 -4.05 30.43
C LEU A 329 11.32 -3.47 31.85
N LYS A 330 11.66 -4.26 32.88
CA LYS A 330 11.57 -3.89 34.30
C LYS A 330 10.21 -3.29 34.65
N LEU A 331 9.14 -3.99 34.25
CA LEU A 331 7.77 -3.58 34.49
C LEU A 331 7.36 -4.03 35.89
N ASP A 332 6.80 -3.11 36.67
CA ASP A 332 6.12 -3.42 37.92
C ASP A 332 4.72 -3.99 37.61
N PRO A 333 4.43 -5.26 37.96
CA PRO A 333 3.13 -5.88 37.69
C PRO A 333 2.01 -5.33 38.57
N THR A 334 2.31 -4.53 39.61
CA THR A 334 1.29 -3.88 40.45
C THR A 334 0.74 -2.61 39.81
N LYS A 335 1.42 -2.08 38.79
CA LYS A 335 1.05 -0.86 38.07
C LYS A 335 0.30 -1.19 36.79
N LYS A 336 -0.47 -0.21 36.30
CA LYS A 336 -1.13 -0.31 35.00
C LYS A 336 -0.11 -0.26 33.88
N ILE A 337 -0.29 -1.08 32.85
CA ILE A 337 0.60 -1.13 31.68
C ILE A 337 -0.17 -0.66 30.45
N PHE A 338 0.27 0.46 29.86
CA PHE A 338 -0.25 0.93 28.58
C PHE A 338 0.80 0.69 27.50
N THR A 339 0.38 0.30 26.30
CA THR A 339 1.28 0.20 25.15
C THR A 339 0.81 1.07 24.00
N ALA A 340 1.69 1.96 23.54
CA ALA A 340 1.52 2.75 22.32
C ALA A 340 2.23 2.08 21.14
N PHE A 341 1.50 1.94 20.03
CA PHE A 341 2.02 1.41 18.76
C PHE A 341 2.03 2.51 17.69
N PRO A 342 3.09 3.33 17.61
CA PRO A 342 3.27 4.26 16.50
C PRO A 342 3.39 3.55 15.15
N ASN A 343 2.75 4.13 14.14
CA ASN A 343 2.97 3.79 12.75
C ASN A 343 4.32 4.35 12.26
N ILE A 344 4.71 4.02 11.02
CA ILE A 344 5.78 4.76 10.32
C ILE A 344 5.24 6.11 9.85
N THR A 345 5.99 7.20 10.01
CA THR A 345 5.53 8.58 9.75
C THR A 345 5.12 8.85 8.29
N TRP A 346 5.70 8.14 7.33
CA TRP A 346 5.49 8.34 5.88
C TRP A 346 4.58 7.30 5.22
N ASP A 347 3.91 6.45 6.00
CA ASP A 347 2.96 5.48 5.45
C ASP A 347 1.70 6.20 4.92
N SER A 348 1.24 5.82 3.73
CA SER A 348 -0.04 6.25 3.15
C SER A 348 -1.26 6.03 4.06
N ALA A 349 -1.18 5.07 4.99
CA ALA A 349 -2.21 4.82 6.01
C ALA A 349 -2.17 5.82 7.19
N VAL A 350 -1.18 6.71 7.25
CA VAL A 350 -0.98 7.72 8.31
C VAL A 350 -1.12 9.14 7.78
N ILE A 351 -0.65 9.38 6.56
CA ILE A 351 -0.69 10.70 5.93
C ILE A 351 -2.14 11.21 5.85
N ASN A 352 -2.34 12.47 6.27
CA ASN A 352 -3.63 13.17 6.26
C ASN A 352 -4.71 12.50 7.13
N ARG A 353 -4.32 11.80 8.20
CA ARG A 353 -5.24 11.11 9.13
C ARG A 353 -5.43 11.85 10.46
N GLU A 354 -4.88 13.04 10.59
CA GLU A 354 -5.02 13.90 11.75
C GLU A 354 -6.50 14.20 12.03
N ILE A 355 -6.83 14.35 13.32
CA ILE A 355 -8.13 14.84 13.81
C ILE A 355 -7.89 16.07 14.68
N PHE A 356 -7.11 15.91 15.75
CA PHE A 356 -6.83 16.96 16.73
C PHE A 356 -5.35 17.04 17.14
N PHE A 357 -4.56 15.99 16.91
CA PHE A 357 -3.10 16.07 16.97
C PHE A 357 -2.54 16.61 15.66
N LYS A 358 -1.50 17.43 15.74
CA LYS A 358 -0.84 18.01 14.56
C LYS A 358 -0.21 16.95 13.65
N ASP A 359 0.39 15.93 14.24
CA ASP A 359 1.03 14.82 13.55
C ASP A 359 1.22 13.62 14.52
N LEU A 360 1.80 12.52 14.05
CA LEU A 360 2.12 11.34 14.86
C LEU A 360 3.02 11.67 16.06
N TRP A 361 3.94 12.62 15.91
CA TRP A 361 4.86 13.00 16.98
C TRP A 361 4.15 13.79 18.08
N ASP A 362 3.27 14.73 17.74
CA ASP A 362 2.46 15.47 18.72
C ASP A 362 1.63 14.51 19.59
N TRP A 363 1.10 13.44 19.00
CA TRP A 363 0.43 12.37 19.74
C TRP A 363 1.38 11.65 20.72
N ILE A 364 2.51 11.14 20.24
CA ILE A 364 3.48 10.42 21.09
C ILE A 364 4.02 11.32 22.20
N ASN A 365 4.42 12.54 21.87
CA ASN A 365 4.96 13.51 22.81
C ASN A 365 3.94 13.90 23.89
N THR A 366 2.70 14.19 23.49
CA THR A 366 1.61 14.45 24.44
C THR A 366 1.38 13.26 25.37
N THR A 367 1.39 12.04 24.83
CA THR A 367 1.17 10.81 25.60
C THR A 367 2.26 10.58 26.64
N ILE A 368 3.53 10.72 26.24
CA ILE A 368 4.69 10.59 27.14
C ILE A 368 4.62 11.67 28.23
N ALA A 369 4.38 12.92 27.85
CA ALA A 369 4.30 14.03 28.79
C ALA A 369 3.20 13.80 29.85
N HIS A 370 2.01 13.37 29.43
CA HIS A 370 0.90 13.09 30.35
C HIS A 370 1.19 11.91 31.28
N ILE A 371 1.59 10.76 30.73
CA ILE A 371 1.84 9.56 31.53
C ILE A 371 3.07 9.72 32.44
N SER A 372 4.04 10.57 32.10
CA SER A 372 5.18 10.85 32.99
C SER A 372 4.76 11.37 34.38
N GLN A 373 3.56 11.96 34.49
CA GLN A 373 2.99 12.48 35.75
C GLN A 373 2.15 11.42 36.50
N ARG A 374 2.04 10.20 35.97
CA ARG A 374 1.22 9.09 36.49
C ARG A 374 2.09 7.96 37.02
N PRO A 375 2.53 7.99 38.29
CA PRO A 375 3.44 6.97 38.84
C PRO A 375 2.80 5.59 38.99
N ASP A 376 1.47 5.52 38.92
CA ASP A 376 0.65 4.30 38.95
C ASP A 376 0.51 3.61 37.57
N VAL A 377 0.99 4.27 36.51
CA VAL A 377 0.95 3.78 35.12
C VAL A 377 2.35 3.66 34.55
N GLN A 378 2.60 2.64 33.74
CA GLN A 378 3.81 2.44 32.95
C GLN A 378 3.44 2.45 31.47
N LEU A 379 4.14 3.26 30.67
CA LEU A 379 3.93 3.32 29.22
C LEU A 379 5.06 2.63 28.48
N ILE A 380 4.68 1.74 27.56
CA ILE A 380 5.57 1.11 26.59
C ILE A 380 5.31 1.78 25.23
N VAL A 381 6.33 2.35 24.60
CA VAL A 381 6.26 2.84 23.22
C VAL A 381 6.98 1.84 22.31
N ARG A 382 6.22 1.11 21.49
CA ARG A 382 6.74 0.10 20.57
C ARG A 382 6.96 0.68 19.18
N VAL A 383 8.20 1.07 18.88
CA VAL A 383 8.54 1.64 17.56
C VAL A 383 8.38 0.59 16.47
N HIS A 384 7.86 1.02 15.32
CA HIS A 384 7.45 0.12 14.25
C HIS A 384 8.67 -0.64 13.67
N PRO A 385 8.62 -1.98 13.52
CA PRO A 385 9.76 -2.78 13.06
C PRO A 385 10.17 -2.46 11.62
N ALA A 386 9.19 -2.08 10.80
CA ALA A 386 9.39 -1.75 9.40
C ALA A 386 10.23 -0.48 9.18
N GLU A 387 10.47 0.35 10.22
CA GLU A 387 11.37 1.52 10.08
C GLU A 387 12.77 1.12 9.60
N ILE A 388 13.27 -0.05 10.03
CA ILE A 388 14.59 -0.59 9.64
C ILE A 388 14.51 -1.77 8.68
N ARG A 389 13.38 -2.50 8.66
CA ARG A 389 13.23 -3.79 7.94
C ARG A 389 12.68 -3.65 6.53
N LEU A 390 12.12 -2.49 6.17
CA LEU A 390 11.77 -2.22 4.77
C LEU A 390 13.04 -2.02 3.94
N ARG A 391 12.98 -2.46 2.69
CA ARG A 391 14.03 -2.23 1.69
C ARG A 391 14.41 -0.75 1.60
N GLN A 392 13.42 0.12 1.82
CA GLN A 392 13.56 1.56 1.95
C GLN A 392 13.46 1.95 3.43
N LYS A 393 14.62 2.14 4.09
CA LYS A 393 14.69 2.56 5.50
C LYS A 393 14.09 3.94 5.71
N THR A 394 13.42 4.10 6.85
CA THR A 394 12.86 5.38 7.32
C THR A 394 13.98 6.36 7.67
N THR A 395 13.81 7.64 7.35
CA THR A 395 14.79 8.69 7.67
C THR A 395 14.43 9.53 8.90
N GLU A 396 13.22 9.34 9.44
CA GLU A 396 12.70 9.99 10.64
C GLU A 396 12.16 8.89 11.58
N ARG A 397 13.01 8.34 12.43
CA ARG A 397 12.62 7.27 13.36
C ARG A 397 11.95 7.84 14.59
N VAL A 398 10.87 7.20 15.05
CA VAL A 398 10.20 7.65 16.28
C VAL A 398 11.11 7.52 17.50
N ALA A 399 11.95 6.48 17.56
CA ALA A 399 12.93 6.32 18.64
C ALA A 399 13.90 7.51 18.75
N ASP A 400 14.40 7.99 17.61
CA ASP A 400 15.36 9.10 17.55
C ASP A 400 14.70 10.41 18.02
N LEU A 401 13.45 10.66 17.58
CA LEU A 401 12.67 11.82 18.03
C LEU A 401 12.41 11.80 19.54
N ILE A 402 12.05 10.64 20.10
CA ILE A 402 11.88 10.49 21.55
C ILE A 402 13.18 10.80 22.28
N LYS A 403 14.31 10.27 21.80
CA LYS A 403 15.63 10.47 22.42
C LYS A 403 16.11 11.93 22.35
N GLU A 404 15.81 12.62 21.26
CA GLU A 404 16.11 14.04 21.10
C GLU A 404 15.35 14.90 22.13
N TYR A 405 14.04 14.64 22.30
CA TYR A 405 13.19 15.43 23.18
C TYR A 405 13.30 15.01 24.67
N TYR A 406 13.59 13.73 24.92
CA TYR A 406 13.77 13.15 26.24
C TYR A 406 15.15 12.48 26.37
N PRO A 407 16.25 13.27 26.52
CA PRO A 407 17.59 12.71 26.70
C PRO A 407 17.70 11.77 27.91
N GLN A 408 16.87 12.01 28.93
CA GLN A 408 16.58 11.08 30.01
C GLN A 408 15.08 10.77 29.99
N LEU A 409 14.75 9.48 29.80
CA LEU A 409 13.37 9.03 29.79
C LEU A 409 12.78 9.06 31.23
N PRO A 410 11.51 9.47 31.40
CA PRO A 410 10.86 9.36 32.70
C PRO A 410 10.82 7.90 33.18
N ALA A 411 10.89 7.70 34.50
CA ALA A 411 11.11 6.40 35.11
C ALA A 411 10.02 5.34 34.82
N ASN A 412 8.82 5.77 34.42
CA ASN A 412 7.70 4.91 34.07
C ASN A 412 7.49 4.74 32.55
N ILE A 413 8.42 5.22 31.72
CA ILE A 413 8.35 5.11 30.26
C ILE A 413 9.40 4.10 29.76
N ARG A 414 9.00 3.21 28.84
CA ARG A 414 9.88 2.25 28.16
C ARG A 414 9.74 2.42 26.66
N VAL A 415 10.86 2.51 25.95
CA VAL A 415 10.86 2.56 24.48
C VAL A 415 11.46 1.27 23.96
N ILE A 416 10.72 0.56 23.11
CA ILE A 416 11.16 -0.65 22.43
C ILE A 416 11.48 -0.28 20.99
N ASP A 417 12.76 -0.35 20.63
CA ASP A 417 13.24 0.03 19.30
C ASP A 417 12.87 -1.01 18.21
N SER A 418 12.89 -0.61 16.94
CA SER A 418 12.48 -1.39 15.78
C SER A 418 13.23 -2.72 15.60
N GLU A 419 14.46 -2.81 16.12
CA GLU A 419 15.32 -3.99 16.10
C GLU A 419 14.85 -5.08 17.08
N SER A 420 14.20 -4.69 18.18
CA SER A 420 13.85 -5.61 19.27
C SER A 420 13.00 -6.79 18.79
N PRO A 421 13.26 -8.03 19.25
CA PRO A 421 12.47 -9.21 18.91
C PRO A 421 11.17 -9.34 19.74
N ILE A 422 10.88 -8.40 20.66
CA ILE A 422 9.70 -8.45 21.52
C ILE A 422 8.41 -8.46 20.68
N SER A 423 7.57 -9.46 20.93
CA SER A 423 6.27 -9.65 20.30
C SER A 423 5.30 -8.52 20.60
N SER A 424 4.76 -7.90 19.54
CA SER A 424 3.67 -6.92 19.69
C SER A 424 2.40 -7.56 20.27
N TYR A 425 2.14 -8.83 19.96
CA TYR A 425 0.98 -9.55 20.49
C TYR A 425 1.11 -9.83 21.98
N THR A 426 2.31 -10.16 22.46
CA THR A 426 2.54 -10.34 23.90
C THR A 426 2.40 -9.01 24.64
N LEU A 427 2.86 -7.90 24.06
CA LEU A 427 2.62 -6.56 24.61
C LEU A 427 1.12 -6.24 24.70
N VAL A 428 0.34 -6.58 23.67
CA VAL A 428 -1.13 -6.45 23.73
C VAL A 428 -1.71 -7.27 24.88
N GLU A 429 -1.27 -8.51 25.05
CA GLU A 429 -1.77 -9.42 26.09
C GLU A 429 -1.49 -8.90 27.52
N ILE A 430 -0.31 -8.34 27.79
CA ILE A 430 0.05 -7.85 29.13
C ILE A 430 -0.47 -6.44 29.44
N SER A 431 -0.89 -5.67 28.44
CA SER A 431 -1.34 -4.29 28.63
C SER A 431 -2.79 -4.18 29.09
N ASP A 432 -3.09 -3.21 29.94
CA ASP A 432 -4.44 -2.78 30.32
C ASP A 432 -5.10 -1.99 29.19
N LYS A 433 -4.36 -1.06 28.56
CA LYS A 433 -4.83 -0.21 27.44
C LYS A 433 -3.86 -0.21 26.27
N ILE A 434 -4.43 -0.13 25.08
CA ILE A 434 -3.70 -0.07 23.81
C ILE A 434 -3.94 1.29 23.17
N LEU A 435 -2.86 2.01 22.87
CA LEU A 435 -2.90 3.34 22.29
C LEU A 435 -2.41 3.24 20.84
N VAL A 436 -3.23 3.70 19.90
CA VAL A 436 -2.91 3.61 18.47
C VAL A 436 -3.21 4.91 17.74
N TYR A 437 -2.46 5.14 16.67
CA TYR A 437 -2.76 6.18 15.69
C TYR A 437 -3.69 5.61 14.60
N THR A 438 -3.15 4.87 13.62
CA THR A 438 -3.95 4.22 12.57
C THR A 438 -3.65 2.74 12.34
N THR A 439 -2.64 2.19 13.02
CA THR A 439 -2.18 0.79 12.84
C THR A 439 -3.29 -0.26 13.01
N THR A 440 -3.19 -1.38 12.28
CA THR A 440 -4.10 -2.53 12.40
C THR A 440 -3.97 -3.24 13.75
N VAL A 441 -2.90 -2.99 14.52
CA VAL A 441 -2.74 -3.54 15.88
C VAL A 441 -3.91 -3.15 16.78
N GLY A 442 -4.52 -1.97 16.56
CA GLY A 442 -5.72 -1.56 17.30
C GLY A 442 -6.92 -2.45 17.02
N LEU A 443 -7.14 -2.84 15.76
CA LEU A 443 -8.16 -3.81 15.39
C LEU A 443 -7.88 -5.19 15.99
N GLU A 444 -6.63 -5.67 15.87
CA GLU A 444 -6.20 -6.98 16.42
C GLU A 444 -6.33 -7.02 17.96
N ALA A 445 -6.08 -5.89 18.65
CA ALA A 445 -6.28 -5.78 20.09
C ALA A 445 -7.77 -5.78 20.50
N ALA A 446 -8.63 -5.11 19.73
CA ALA A 446 -10.08 -5.12 19.97
C ALA A 446 -10.68 -6.52 19.78
N MET A 447 -10.16 -7.33 18.84
CA MET A 447 -10.59 -8.72 18.64
C MET A 447 -10.38 -9.63 19.86
N VAL A 448 -9.49 -9.26 20.79
CA VAL A 448 -9.26 -9.97 22.05
C VAL A 448 -9.80 -9.21 23.26
N GLY A 449 -10.68 -8.23 23.03
CA GLY A 449 -11.42 -7.51 24.06
C GLY A 449 -10.59 -6.55 24.89
N LYS A 450 -9.49 -6.02 24.34
CA LYS A 450 -8.69 -4.95 24.97
C LYS A 450 -9.36 -3.59 24.76
N GLU A 451 -9.14 -2.68 25.71
CA GLU A 451 -9.51 -1.28 25.52
C GLU A 451 -8.50 -0.61 24.58
N VAL A 452 -9.00 -0.07 23.47
CA VAL A 452 -8.19 0.53 22.41
C VAL A 452 -8.59 1.99 22.26
N ILE A 453 -7.63 2.90 22.44
CA ILE A 453 -7.80 4.34 22.26
C ILE A 453 -7.20 4.74 20.90
N VAL A 454 -8.05 5.28 20.03
CA VAL A 454 -7.70 5.66 18.66
C VAL A 454 -7.56 7.17 18.54
N SER A 455 -6.38 7.62 18.10
CA SER A 455 -6.01 9.05 18.09
C SER A 455 -6.05 9.71 16.70
N ALA A 456 -6.42 8.96 15.65
CA ALA A 456 -6.46 9.43 14.27
C ALA A 456 -7.61 8.81 13.46
N ARG A 457 -7.77 9.24 12.20
CA ARG A 457 -8.78 8.73 11.25
C ARG A 457 -8.34 7.38 10.66
N THR A 458 -8.57 6.32 11.41
CA THR A 458 -8.47 4.93 10.91
C THR A 458 -9.81 4.38 10.46
N HIS A 459 -9.79 3.40 9.55
CA HIS A 459 -10.97 2.83 8.90
C HIS A 459 -11.92 2.08 9.85
N TYR A 460 -11.42 1.64 11.00
CA TYR A 460 -12.22 0.95 12.02
C TYR A 460 -12.73 1.87 13.15
N ARG A 461 -12.48 3.19 13.05
CA ARG A 461 -12.98 4.20 14.01
C ARG A 461 -14.50 4.36 13.90
N GLY A 462 -15.17 4.64 15.01
CA GLY A 462 -16.59 4.98 15.05
C GLY A 462 -17.52 3.77 15.00
N LEU A 463 -16.98 2.56 15.09
CA LEU A 463 -17.73 1.30 14.95
C LEU A 463 -18.13 0.69 16.30
N GLY A 464 -17.83 1.39 17.40
CA GLY A 464 -18.28 1.02 18.74
C GLY A 464 -17.48 -0.09 19.41
N PHE A 465 -16.30 -0.43 18.89
CA PHE A 465 -15.34 -1.35 19.52
C PHE A 465 -13.99 -0.69 19.89
N THR A 466 -13.91 0.64 19.76
CA THR A 466 -12.79 1.48 20.17
C THR A 466 -13.27 2.65 21.03
N THR A 467 -12.32 3.33 21.67
CA THR A 467 -12.52 4.64 22.29
C THR A 467 -12.00 5.70 21.33
N ASP A 468 -12.92 6.50 20.78
CA ASP A 468 -12.67 7.43 19.68
C ASP A 468 -12.74 8.88 20.15
N CYS A 469 -11.62 9.42 20.63
CA CYS A 469 -11.56 10.77 21.20
C CYS A 469 -11.70 11.84 20.10
N ALA A 470 -12.55 12.85 20.29
CA ALA A 470 -12.75 13.93 19.31
C ALA A 470 -11.71 15.05 19.44
N ASN A 471 -11.10 15.19 20.60
CA ASN A 471 -10.16 16.26 20.92
C ASN A 471 -9.10 15.78 21.95
N LYS A 472 -8.13 16.65 22.22
CA LYS A 472 -7.01 16.37 23.14
C LYS A 472 -7.48 16.14 24.58
N GLU A 473 -8.49 16.86 25.05
CA GLU A 473 -9.01 16.73 26.42
C GLU A 473 -9.65 15.35 26.64
N GLU A 474 -10.51 14.92 25.72
CA GLU A 474 -11.11 13.58 25.73
C GLU A 474 -10.05 12.47 25.66
N TYR A 475 -8.96 12.71 24.91
CA TYR A 475 -7.85 11.77 24.85
C TYR A 475 -7.15 11.62 26.20
N LEU A 476 -6.80 12.72 26.87
CA LEU A 476 -6.16 12.69 28.19
C LEU A 476 -7.08 12.05 29.23
N LYS A 477 -8.37 12.40 29.21
CA LYS A 477 -9.38 11.76 30.06
C LYS A 477 -9.46 10.25 29.83
N ALA A 478 -9.43 9.80 28.57
CA ALA A 478 -9.42 8.38 28.23
C ALA A 478 -8.14 7.66 28.69
N LEU A 479 -7.00 8.35 28.81
CA LEU A 479 -5.81 7.79 29.46
C LEU A 479 -6.04 7.59 30.96
N ASP A 480 -6.70 8.55 31.60
CA ASP A 480 -6.86 8.57 33.05
C ASP A 480 -7.94 7.61 33.58
N GLU A 481 -9.03 7.44 32.83
CA GLU A 481 -10.20 6.68 33.26
C GLU A 481 -10.27 5.28 32.65
N GLN A 482 -10.65 4.27 33.42
CA GLN A 482 -10.95 2.94 32.87
C GLN A 482 -12.38 2.92 32.35
N ARG A 483 -12.57 2.72 31.04
CA ARG A 483 -13.92 2.58 30.49
C ARG A 483 -14.53 1.24 30.89
N ALA A 484 -15.81 1.25 31.27
CA ALA A 484 -16.60 0.03 31.33
C ALA A 484 -16.82 -0.50 29.90
N ILE A 485 -16.24 -1.66 29.61
CA ILE A 485 -16.29 -2.26 28.28
C ILE A 485 -17.17 -3.52 28.29
N ASP A 486 -18.15 -3.57 27.39
CA ASP A 486 -18.86 -4.80 27.04
C ASP A 486 -17.93 -5.64 26.14
N ARG A 487 -17.07 -6.44 26.79
CA ARG A 487 -16.05 -7.24 26.10
C ARG A 487 -16.65 -8.17 25.02
N PRO A 488 -17.73 -8.93 25.29
CA PRO A 488 -18.39 -9.72 24.24
C PRO A 488 -18.79 -8.91 23.01
N ALA A 489 -19.41 -7.73 23.20
CA ALA A 489 -19.83 -6.89 22.07
C ALA A 489 -18.64 -6.30 21.30
N ILE A 490 -17.57 -5.90 22.01
CA ILE A 490 -16.33 -5.42 21.36
C ILE A 490 -15.71 -6.53 20.50
N ILE A 491 -15.60 -7.74 21.05
CA ILE A 491 -14.99 -8.89 20.37
C ILE A 491 -15.79 -9.23 19.11
N GLU A 492 -17.12 -9.34 19.20
CA GLU A 492 -17.97 -9.63 18.04
C GLU A 492 -17.76 -8.61 16.93
N LYS A 493 -17.91 -7.32 17.23
CA LYS A 493 -17.83 -6.27 16.22
C LYS A 493 -16.45 -6.17 15.60
N ALA A 494 -15.40 -6.28 16.41
CA ALA A 494 -14.02 -6.23 15.95
C ALA A 494 -13.67 -7.44 15.07
N ARG A 495 -14.08 -8.65 15.46
CA ARG A 495 -13.84 -9.88 14.67
C ARG A 495 -14.62 -9.86 13.36
N ARG A 496 -15.89 -9.44 13.37
CA ARG A 496 -16.68 -9.25 12.16
C ARG A 496 -16.03 -8.25 11.21
N TYR A 497 -15.55 -7.11 11.73
CA TYR A 497 -14.84 -6.11 10.93
C TYR A 497 -13.53 -6.68 10.36
N ALA A 498 -12.73 -7.34 11.19
CA ALA A 498 -11.47 -7.94 10.79
C ALA A 498 -11.67 -9.03 9.72
N TYR A 499 -12.70 -9.84 9.84
CA TYR A 499 -13.03 -10.82 8.81
C TYR A 499 -13.39 -10.14 7.49
N THR A 500 -14.21 -9.08 7.56
CA THR A 500 -14.57 -8.27 6.38
C THR A 500 -13.31 -7.75 5.69
N LEU A 501 -12.37 -7.21 6.47
CA LEU A 501 -11.13 -6.64 5.99
C LEU A 501 -10.15 -7.66 5.42
N PHE A 502 -9.97 -8.83 6.05
CA PHE A 502 -8.91 -9.78 5.68
C PHE A 502 -9.37 -10.88 4.71
N PHE A 503 -10.67 -11.06 4.54
CA PHE A 503 -11.24 -12.14 3.73
C PHE A 503 -12.23 -11.63 2.71
N ASP A 504 -13.25 -10.88 3.13
CA ASP A 504 -14.33 -10.51 2.21
C ASP A 504 -13.89 -9.55 1.11
N THR A 505 -12.83 -8.76 1.32
CA THR A 505 -12.28 -7.83 0.31
C THR A 505 -11.14 -8.39 -0.54
N HIS A 506 -10.61 -9.56 -0.21
CA HIS A 506 -9.41 -10.11 -0.84
C HIS A 506 -9.78 -11.08 -1.95
N ILE A 507 -9.58 -10.66 -3.20
CA ILE A 507 -9.83 -11.47 -4.39
C ILE A 507 -8.61 -12.40 -4.58
N PRO A 508 -8.75 -13.73 -4.50
CA PRO A 508 -7.67 -14.63 -4.84
C PRO A 508 -7.28 -14.42 -6.30
N PHE A 509 -5.99 -14.33 -6.60
CA PHE A 509 -5.49 -14.14 -7.96
C PHE A 509 -4.46 -15.24 -8.25
N LYS A 510 -4.88 -16.28 -8.97
CA LYS A 510 -4.14 -17.56 -9.05
C LYS A 510 -3.38 -17.78 -10.35
N SER A 511 -3.77 -17.11 -11.42
CA SER A 511 -3.12 -17.18 -12.73
C SER A 511 -1.73 -16.53 -12.76
N ILE A 512 -1.38 -15.76 -11.74
CA ILE A 512 -0.05 -15.16 -11.56
C ILE A 512 0.28 -15.11 -10.06
N THR A 513 1.47 -15.59 -9.70
CA THR A 513 1.97 -15.64 -8.32
C THR A 513 3.32 -14.95 -8.20
N GLU A 514 3.67 -14.48 -7.00
CA GLU A 514 4.95 -13.82 -6.75
C GLU A 514 5.87 -14.64 -5.84
N GLU A 515 7.11 -14.87 -6.27
CA GLU A 515 8.13 -15.60 -5.51
C GLU A 515 9.45 -14.83 -5.49
N GLU A 516 9.96 -14.54 -4.29
CA GLU A 516 11.24 -13.85 -4.08
C GLU A 516 11.42 -12.52 -4.84
N GLY A 517 10.32 -11.82 -5.14
CA GLY A 517 10.32 -10.54 -5.87
C GLY A 517 10.37 -10.69 -7.39
N ASP A 518 10.18 -11.90 -7.92
CA ASP A 518 9.81 -12.18 -9.30
C ASP A 518 8.38 -12.76 -9.36
N TYR A 519 7.79 -12.84 -10.54
CA TYR A 519 6.45 -13.36 -10.71
C TYR A 519 6.36 -14.40 -11.83
N HIS A 520 5.44 -15.33 -11.65
CA HIS A 520 5.24 -16.47 -12.53
C HIS A 520 3.78 -16.58 -12.90
N TYR A 521 3.50 -16.71 -14.20
CA TYR A 521 2.17 -17.06 -14.67
C TYR A 521 1.94 -18.57 -14.47
N ASN A 522 0.81 -18.93 -13.89
CA ASN A 522 0.38 -20.32 -13.68
C ASN A 522 -0.51 -20.83 -14.83
N ILE A 523 -0.41 -20.17 -15.98
CA ILE A 523 -1.12 -20.48 -17.23
C ILE A 523 -0.11 -20.60 -18.37
N LYS A 524 -0.42 -21.41 -19.39
CA LYS A 524 0.40 -21.56 -20.60
C LYS A 524 -0.22 -20.84 -21.81
N SER A 525 -1.50 -20.52 -21.73
CA SER A 525 -2.27 -19.77 -22.73
C SER A 525 -3.42 -19.00 -22.04
N LEU A 526 -4.05 -18.04 -22.73
CA LEU A 526 -5.29 -17.46 -22.22
C LEU A 526 -6.50 -18.40 -22.38
N ASP A 527 -6.40 -19.44 -23.21
CA ASP A 527 -7.37 -20.53 -23.26
C ASP A 527 -7.39 -21.28 -21.92
N ASP A 528 -6.22 -21.53 -21.32
CA ASP A 528 -6.12 -22.12 -19.98
C ASP A 528 -6.79 -21.22 -18.94
N LEU A 529 -6.58 -19.90 -19.03
CA LEU A 529 -7.20 -18.93 -18.13
C LEU A 529 -8.73 -18.94 -18.27
N LYS A 530 -9.24 -18.89 -19.50
CA LYS A 530 -10.68 -18.79 -19.77
C LYS A 530 -11.44 -20.08 -19.42
N ASN A 531 -10.84 -21.23 -19.68
CA ASN A 531 -11.48 -22.53 -19.49
C ASN A 531 -11.14 -23.17 -18.13
N GLY A 532 -10.13 -22.65 -17.43
CA GLY A 532 -9.71 -23.11 -16.11
C GLY A 532 -10.55 -22.54 -14.97
N ASP A 533 -10.41 -23.12 -13.78
CA ASP A 533 -11.07 -22.68 -12.56
C ASP A 533 -10.24 -21.61 -11.84
N PHE A 534 -10.24 -20.39 -12.39
CA PHE A 534 -9.53 -19.24 -11.83
C PHE A 534 -10.51 -18.29 -11.10
N PRO A 535 -10.33 -18.04 -9.79
CA PRO A 535 -11.20 -17.16 -8.99
C PRO A 535 -11.38 -15.76 -9.59
N GLU A 536 -10.30 -15.18 -10.10
CA GLU A 536 -10.31 -13.87 -10.76
C GLU A 536 -11.18 -13.86 -12.02
N VAL A 537 -11.24 -14.96 -12.79
CA VAL A 537 -12.12 -15.04 -13.97
C VAL A 537 -13.57 -15.02 -13.52
N GLY A 538 -13.93 -15.80 -12.50
CA GLY A 538 -15.28 -15.77 -11.93
C GLY A 538 -15.67 -14.40 -11.37
N PHE A 539 -14.76 -13.73 -10.68
CA PHE A 539 -14.97 -12.40 -10.10
C PHE A 539 -15.14 -11.33 -11.18
N PHE A 540 -14.17 -11.20 -12.10
CA PHE A 540 -14.21 -10.17 -13.13
C PHE A 540 -15.23 -10.49 -14.24
N SER A 541 -15.65 -11.75 -14.45
CA SER A 541 -16.75 -12.06 -15.38
C SER A 541 -18.11 -11.58 -14.89
N LYS A 542 -18.25 -11.41 -13.57
CA LYS A 542 -19.42 -10.82 -12.92
C LYS A 542 -19.14 -9.37 -12.48
N PHE A 543 -18.14 -8.72 -13.06
CA PHE A 543 -17.60 -7.47 -12.55
C PHE A 543 -18.73 -6.50 -12.19
N PRO A 544 -18.83 -6.09 -10.92
CA PRO A 544 -20.04 -5.45 -10.44
C PRO A 544 -20.03 -3.98 -10.88
N PHE A 545 -20.51 -3.73 -12.11
CA PHE A 545 -20.66 -2.38 -12.65
C PHE A 545 -21.52 -1.49 -11.73
N ASN A 546 -22.44 -2.11 -10.98
CA ASN A 546 -23.30 -1.46 -10.00
C ASN A 546 -22.83 -1.64 -8.54
N ALA A 547 -21.55 -1.96 -8.31
CA ALA A 547 -21.01 -1.98 -6.95
C ALA A 547 -21.17 -0.62 -6.26
N PRO A 548 -21.40 -0.61 -4.93
CA PRO A 548 -21.33 0.62 -4.16
C PRO A 548 -19.92 1.21 -4.24
N ASP A 549 -19.82 2.51 -4.00
CA ASP A 549 -18.52 3.16 -3.85
C ASP A 549 -17.77 2.57 -2.64
N GLY A 550 -16.44 2.55 -2.72
CA GLY A 550 -15.55 1.87 -1.76
C GLY A 550 -15.11 0.48 -2.22
N PHE A 551 -14.64 -0.34 -1.29
CA PHE A 551 -14.11 -1.67 -1.60
C PHE A 551 -15.18 -2.60 -2.16
N ILE A 552 -14.74 -3.51 -3.03
CA ILE A 552 -15.60 -4.50 -3.66
C ILE A 552 -15.38 -5.86 -2.99
N SER A 553 -16.45 -6.43 -2.45
CA SER A 553 -16.38 -7.72 -1.78
C SER A 553 -16.25 -8.87 -2.78
N TYR A 554 -15.22 -9.70 -2.60
CA TYR A 554 -15.09 -10.98 -3.28
C TYR A 554 -16.22 -11.94 -2.90
N ARG A 555 -16.58 -12.02 -1.61
CA ARG A 555 -17.63 -12.91 -1.11
C ARG A 555 -19.00 -12.62 -1.72
N MET A 556 -19.38 -11.35 -1.85
CA MET A 556 -20.69 -11.00 -2.43
C MET A 556 -20.85 -11.49 -3.88
N THR A 557 -19.75 -11.60 -4.65
CA THR A 557 -19.78 -12.14 -6.02
C THR A 557 -19.91 -13.67 -6.09
N GLN A 558 -19.63 -14.37 -4.98
CA GLN A 558 -19.78 -15.81 -4.84
C GLN A 558 -21.18 -16.20 -4.38
N LEU A 559 -21.82 -15.37 -3.54
CA LEU A 559 -23.16 -15.61 -2.99
C LEU A 559 -24.30 -15.35 -4.00
N SER A 560 -24.03 -14.67 -5.12
CA SER A 560 -25.01 -14.43 -6.19
C SER A 560 -25.25 -15.67 -7.10
N LYS A 561 -25.08 -16.88 -6.56
CA LYS A 561 -25.26 -18.16 -7.28
C LYS A 561 -26.68 -18.68 -7.11
#